data_AF-A0A6V7JUJ7-F1
#
_entry.id   AF-A0A6V7JUJ7-F1
#
_cell.length_a   1.000
_cell.length_b   1.000
_cell.length_c   1.000
_cell.angle_alpha   90.00
_cell.angle_beta   90.00
_cell.angle_gamma   90.00
#
_symmetry.space_group_name_H-M   'P 1'
#
loop_
_entity.id
_entity.type
_entity.pdbx_description
1 polymer ?
#
loop_
_entity_poly.entity_id
_entity_poly.type
_entity_poly.pdbx_seq_one_letter_code
_entity_poly.pdbx_strand_id
1 'polypeptide(L)' 'MTHMDKLRVFGKQIRVMVSKHQTVQLPKEGQPDAGLTKDYSNSPLHRFKKPGSKNYQNIYPPSATLHLSNIP' A
#
# COMPACT_ATOMS: atom_id res chain seq x y z
N MET A 1 9.35 6.02 0.65
CA MET A 1 9.55 6.34 2.08
C MET A 1 9.21 7.79 2.40
N THR A 2 9.59 8.73 1.53
CA THR A 2 9.46 10.19 1.69
C THR A 2 8.10 10.70 2.20
N HIS A 3 6.99 10.04 1.87
CA HIS A 3 5.65 10.57 2.17
C HIS A 3 4.93 9.91 3.34
N MET A 4 5.36 8.73 3.80
CA MET A 4 4.60 7.91 4.76
C MET A 4 5.28 7.77 6.13
N ASP A 5 6.60 7.97 6.21
CA ASP A 5 7.31 7.86 7.48
C ASP A 5 6.81 8.92 8.48
N LYS A 6 6.65 8.55 9.76
CA LYS A 6 6.22 9.41 10.88
C LYS A 6 4.80 9.96 10.81
N LEU A 7 3.96 9.52 9.87
CA LEU A 7 2.53 9.88 9.89
C LEU A 7 1.81 9.26 11.09
N ARG A 8 0.73 9.91 11.54
CA ARG A 8 -0.13 9.39 12.61
C ARG A 8 -1.32 8.65 12.00
N VAL A 9 -1.44 7.37 12.29
CA VAL A 9 -2.51 6.49 11.80
C VAL A 9 -3.11 5.78 13.01
N PHE A 10 -4.44 5.86 13.16
CA PHE A 10 -5.17 5.31 14.32
C PHE A 10 -4.55 5.72 15.67
N GLY A 11 -4.16 7.00 15.80
CA GLY A 11 -3.57 7.57 17.02
C GLY A 11 -2.09 7.27 17.24
N LYS A 12 -1.48 6.36 16.47
CA LYS A 12 -0.07 5.96 16.59
C LYS A 12 0.78 6.51 15.47
N GLN A 13 2.01 6.94 15.78
CA GLN A 13 2.98 7.31 14.77
C GLN A 13 3.58 6.05 14.13
N ILE A 14 3.54 5.95 12.80
CA ILE A 14 4.13 4.82 12.07
C ILE A 14 5.60 5.11 11.72
N ARG A 15 6.40 4.05 11.59
CA ARG A 15 7.78 4.10 11.12
C ARG A 15 7.92 3.28 9.85
N VAL A 16 8.47 3.87 8.80
CA VAL A 16 8.60 3.23 7.48
C VAL A 16 10.07 3.19 7.08
N MET A 17 10.58 1.99 6.81
CA MET A 17 11.96 1.75 6.37
C MET A 17 11.99 0.69 5.27
N VAL A 18 13.04 0.67 4.46
CA VAL A 18 13.28 -0.42 3.50
C VAL A 18 13.55 -1.71 4.28
N SER A 19 12.86 -2.78 3.88
CA SER A 19 13.06 -4.12 4.45
C SER A 19 14.45 -4.64 4.12
N LYS A 20 15.02 -5.41 5.05
CA LYS A 20 16.23 -6.22 4.78
C LYS A 20 15.92 -7.47 3.96
N HIS A 21 14.65 -7.89 3.92
CA HIS A 21 14.19 -9.04 3.16
C HIS A 21 13.73 -8.60 1.77
N GLN A 22 14.17 -9.31 0.74
CA GLN A 22 13.87 -8.97 -0.66
C GLN A 22 12.42 -9.34 -1.05
N THR A 23 11.86 -10.40 -0.45
CA THR A 23 10.52 -10.92 -0.76
C THR A 23 9.78 -11.30 0.51
N VAL A 24 8.45 -11.34 0.42
CA VAL A 24 7.56 -11.87 1.47
C VAL A 24 7.13 -13.26 1.04
N GLN A 25 7.35 -14.26 1.90
CA GLN A 25 6.92 -15.63 1.64
C GLN A 25 5.46 -15.82 2.05
N LEU A 26 4.69 -16.54 1.25
CA LEU A 26 3.32 -16.89 1.59
C LEU A 26 3.32 -18.11 2.53
N PRO A 27 2.58 -18.06 3.65
CA PRO A 27 2.45 -19.21 4.53
C PRO A 27 1.69 -20.32 3.81
N LYS A 28 1.98 -21.56 4.21
CA LYS A 28 1.22 -22.73 3.74
C LYS A 28 -0.18 -22.72 4.38
N GLU A 29 -1.16 -23.27 3.69
CA GLU A 29 -2.50 -23.46 4.26
C GLU A 29 -2.43 -24.25 5.58
N GLY A 30 -3.20 -23.81 6.56
CA GLY A 30 -3.24 -24.43 7.90
C GLY A 30 -2.18 -23.94 8.90
N GLN A 31 -1.28 -23.02 8.51
CA GLN A 31 -0.37 -22.39 9.46
C GLN A 31 -1.06 -21.29 10.30
N PRO A 32 -0.66 -21.06 11.57
CA PRO A 32 -1.27 -20.07 12.44
C PRO A 32 -1.27 -18.63 11.90
N ASP A 33 -0.34 -18.31 11.00
CA ASP A 33 -0.13 -17.01 10.38
C ASP A 33 -0.82 -16.85 9.01
N ALA A 34 -1.59 -17.84 8.55
CA ALA A 34 -2.27 -17.84 7.25
C ALA A 34 -3.24 -16.65 7.03
N GLY A 35 -3.69 -15.97 8.10
CA GLY A 35 -4.52 -14.77 8.03
C GLY A 35 -3.74 -13.44 8.07
N LEU A 36 -2.43 -13.48 8.35
CA LEU A 36 -1.60 -12.28 8.52
C LEU A 36 -0.86 -11.88 7.25
N THR A 37 -0.78 -12.78 6.28
CA THR A 37 -0.14 -12.55 4.98
C THR A 37 -1.17 -12.65 3.87
N LYS A 38 -1.18 -11.67 2.96
CA LYS A 38 -2.14 -11.63 1.84
C LYS A 38 -1.45 -11.22 0.54
N ASP A 39 -1.70 -11.98 -0.52
CA ASP A 39 -1.22 -11.67 -1.87
C ASP A 39 -2.19 -10.72 -2.58
N TYR A 40 -1.65 -9.60 -3.08
CA TYR A 40 -2.38 -8.60 -3.85
C TYR A 40 -1.92 -8.51 -5.31
N SER A 41 -0.97 -9.34 -5.76
CA SER A 41 -0.32 -9.24 -7.09
C SER A 41 -1.32 -9.13 -8.25
N ASN A 42 -2.47 -9.80 -8.14
CA ASN A 42 -3.51 -9.84 -9.18
C ASN A 42 -4.70 -8.89 -8.92
N SER A 43 -4.60 -7.97 -7.96
CA SER A 43 -5.70 -7.05 -7.65
C SER A 43 -6.10 -6.20 -8.87
N PRO A 44 -7.39 -6.19 -9.26
CA PRO A 44 -7.87 -5.34 -10.34
C PRO A 44 -7.86 -3.85 -9.97
N LEU A 45 -7.71 -3.52 -8.68
CA LEU A 45 -7.75 -2.15 -8.16
C LEU A 45 -6.37 -1.46 -8.11
N HIS A 46 -5.32 -2.10 -8.63
CA HIS A 46 -3.98 -1.50 -8.70
C HIS A 46 -3.93 -0.29 -9.63
N ARG A 47 -3.57 0.88 -9.08
CA ARG A 47 -3.50 2.14 -9.84
C ARG A 47 -2.27 2.28 -10.73
N PHE A 48 -1.22 1.48 -10.49
CA PHE A 48 0.08 1.60 -11.17
C PHE A 48 0.45 0.39 -12.03
N LYS A 49 -0.52 -0.46 -12.39
CA LYS A 49 -0.27 -1.69 -13.19
C LYS A 49 0.19 -1.40 -14.62
N LYS A 50 -0.30 -0.32 -15.24
CA LYS A 50 0.01 0.05 -16.63
C LYS A 50 1.08 1.15 -16.66
N PRO A 51 2.22 0.94 -17.33
CA PRO A 51 3.18 2.01 -17.61
C PRO A 51 2.50 3.18 -18.34
N GLY A 52 2.89 4.41 -18.02
CA GLY A 52 2.31 5.62 -18.65
C GLY A 52 0.88 5.94 -18.22
N SER A 53 0.32 5.25 -17.21
CA SER A 53 -1.00 5.58 -16.66
C SER A 53 -1.04 7.03 -16.14
N LYS A 54 -2.13 7.75 -16.43
CA LYS A 54 -2.36 9.09 -15.84
C LYS A 54 -2.37 9.08 -14.31
N ASN A 55 -2.56 7.91 -13.68
CA ASN A 55 -2.47 7.77 -12.22
C ASN A 55 -1.13 8.21 -11.64
N TYR A 56 -0.03 8.12 -12.40
CA TYR A 56 1.28 8.62 -11.95
C TYR A 56 1.30 10.14 -11.76
N GLN A 57 0.44 10.88 -12.46
CA GLN A 57 0.28 12.33 -12.29
C GLN A 57 -0.56 12.68 -11.06
N ASN A 58 -1.21 11.69 -10.42
CA ASN A 58 -2.11 11.88 -9.29
C ASN A 58 -1.49 11.44 -7.95
N ILE A 59 -0.16 11.52 -7.82
CA ILE A 59 0.57 11.20 -6.58
C ILE A 59 0.92 12.50 -5.87
N TYR A 60 0.34 12.71 -4.69
CA TYR A 60 0.51 13.92 -3.89
C TYR A 60 0.92 13.58 -2.45
N PRO A 61 1.59 14.49 -1.72
CA PRO A 61 1.82 14.31 -0.29
C PRO A 61 0.49 14.21 0.48
N PRO A 62 0.49 13.57 1.67
CA PRO A 62 -0.69 13.50 2.52
C PRO A 62 -1.26 14.88 2.85
N SER A 63 -2.59 15.00 2.80
CA SER A 63 -3.33 16.22 3.10
C SER A 63 -4.65 15.88 3.79
N ALA A 64 -5.23 16.85 4.50
CA ALA A 64 -6.58 16.75 5.04
C ALA A 64 -7.67 16.79 3.95
N THR A 65 -7.32 17.28 2.76
CA THR A 65 -8.24 17.34 1.60
C THR A 65 -8.09 16.10 0.73
N LEU A 66 -9.22 15.48 0.37
CA LEU A 66 -9.27 14.30 -0.47
C LEU A 66 -9.83 14.62 -1.86
N HIS A 67 -9.20 14.09 -2.90
CA HIS A 67 -9.76 14.04 -4.24
C HIS A 67 -10.58 12.75 -4.42
N LEU A 68 -11.86 12.89 -4.72
CA LEU A 68 -12.78 11.78 -4.96
C LEU A 68 -13.00 11.59 -6.47
N SER A 69 -13.04 10.35 -6.93
CA SER A 69 -13.23 9.98 -8.34
C SER A 69 -13.99 8.67 -8.44
N ASN A 70 -14.63 8.40 -9.59
CA ASN A 70 -15.38 7.15 -9.82
C ASN A 70 -16.57 6.97 -8.86
N ILE A 71 -17.28 8.07 -8.57
CA ILE A 71 -18.55 8.08 -7.84
C ILE A 71 -19.64 7.61 -8.81
N PRO A 72 -20.48 6.63 -8.44
CA PRO A 72 -21.57 6.13 -9.29
C PRO A 72 -22.70 7.14 -9.46
#